data_AF-A0A7C1HXU5-F1
#
_entry.id   AF-A0A7C1HXU5-F1
#
_cell.length_a   1.000
_cell.length_b   1.000
_cell.length_c   1.000
_cell.angle_alpha   90.00
_cell.angle_beta   90.00
_cell.angle_gamma   90.00
#
_symmetry.space_group_name_H-M   'P 1'
#
loop_
_entity.id
_entity.type
_entity.pdbx_description
1 polymer ?
#
loop_
_entity_poly.entity_id
_entity_poly.type
_entity_poly.pdbx_seq_one_letter_code
_entity_poly.pdbx_strand_id
1 'polypeptide(L)' 'MRERILSGVPLRRFGTPQDIANVVVFLASDLSSHMTGEITDVDGGIMRDG' A
#
# COMPACT_ATOMS: atom_id res chain seq x y z
N MET A 1 19.42 2.59 -12.56
CA MET A 1 18.64 3.29 -11.50
C MET A 1 17.36 2.55 -11.15
N ARG A 2 16.48 2.25 -12.11
CA ARG A 2 15.21 1.54 -11.90
C ARG A 2 15.35 0.24 -11.09
N GLU A 3 16.23 -0.66 -11.50
CA GLU A 3 16.43 -1.95 -10.83
C GLU A 3 16.93 -1.81 -9.39
N ARG A 4 17.77 -0.82 -9.13
CA ARG A 4 18.27 -0.49 -7.78
C ARG A 4 17.16 0.00 -6.86
N ILE A 5 16.17 0.70 -7.40
CA ILE A 5 14.99 1.11 -6.63
C ILE A 5 14.12 -0.12 -6.36
N LEU A 6 13.81 -0.90 -7.40
CA LEU A 6 12.96 -2.08 -7.26
C LEU A 6 13.56 -3.19 -6.41
N SER A 7 14.88 -3.26 -6.25
CA SER A 7 15.49 -4.20 -5.31
C SER A 7 15.16 -3.91 -3.85
N GLY A 8 14.80 -2.66 -3.53
CA GLY A 8 14.34 -2.25 -2.20
C GLY A 8 12.84 -2.47 -1.96
N VAL A 9 12.05 -2.78 -3.00
CA VAL A 9 10.61 -3.05 -2.89
C VAL A 9 10.38 -4.56 -2.89
N PRO A 10 9.85 -5.17 -1.82
CA PRO A 10 9.63 -6.62 -1.78
C PRO A 10 8.80 -7.17 -2.94
N LEU A 11 7.75 -6.46 -3.36
CA LEU A 11 6.93 -6.85 -4.50
C LEU A 11 7.62 -6.73 -5.87
N ARG A 12 8.85 -6.19 -5.93
CA ARG A 12 9.66 -6.04 -7.16
C ARG A 12 8.97 -5.30 -8.32
N ARG A 13 7.96 -4.49 -8.02
CA ARG A 13 7.28 -3.62 -8.97
C ARG A 13 6.98 -2.26 -8.34
N PHE A 14 6.78 -1.26 -9.19
CA PHE A 14 6.20 -0.01 -8.73
C PHE A 14 4.70 -0.18 -8.48
N GLY A 15 4.19 0.59 -7.53
CA GLY A 15 2.76 0.80 -7.38
C GLY A 15 2.17 1.49 -8.61
N THR A 16 0.89 1.26 -8.81
CA THR A 16 0.06 1.92 -9.82
C THR A 16 -0.97 2.79 -9.10
N PRO A 17 -1.56 3.80 -9.76
CA PRO A 17 -2.67 4.54 -9.18
C PRO A 17 -3.83 3.64 -8.72
N GLN A 18 -4.04 2.51 -9.40
CA GLN A 18 -5.09 1.56 -9.05
C GLN A 18 -4.84 0.84 -7.72
N ASP A 19 -3.57 0.58 -7.36
CA ASP A 19 -3.22 -0.03 -6.07
C ASP A 19 -3.70 0.85 -4.90
N ILE A 20 -3.52 2.18 -5.02
CA ILE A 20 -4.00 3.16 -4.04
C ILE A 20 -5.53 3.26 -4.08
N ALA A 21 -6.12 3.40 -5.27
CA ALA A 21 -7.56 3.57 -5.42
C ALA A 21 -8.35 2.42 -4.80
N ASN A 22 -7.88 1.18 -4.95
CA ASN A 22 -8.53 0.00 -4.36
C ASN A 22 -8.57 0.07 -2.82
N VAL A 23 -7.48 0.47 -2.18
CA VAL A 23 -7.43 0.61 -0.71
C VAL A 23 -8.30 1.77 -0.24
N VAL A 24 -8.30 2.89 -0.96
CA VAL A 24 -9.21 4.01 -0.67
C VAL A 24 -10.67 3.57 -0.76
N VAL A 25 -11.05 2.83 -1.79
CA VAL A 25 -12.42 2.29 -1.94
C VAL A 25 -12.77 1.36 -0.77
N PHE A 26 -11.85 0.49 -0.36
CA PHE A 26 -12.06 -0.35 0.82
C PHE A 26 -12.30 0.49 2.08
N LEU A 27 -11.41 1.44 2.37
CA LEU A 27 -11.47 2.31 3.57
C LEU A 27 -12.71 3.23 3.59
N ALA A 28 -13.23 3.59 2.40
CA ALA A 28 -14.43 4.40 2.27
C ALA A 28 -15.73 3.57 2.29
N SER A 29 -15.63 2.25 2.30
CA SER A 29 -16.78 1.35 2.27
C SER A 29 -17.14 0.83 3.67
N ASP A 30 -18.32 0.21 3.79
CA ASP A 30 -18.76 -0.43 5.03
C ASP A 30 -17.88 -1.62 5.46
N LEU A 31 -17.02 -2.14 4.55
CA LEU A 31 -16.10 -3.24 4.82
C LEU A 31 -15.06 -2.89 5.90
N SER A 32 -14.77 -1.60 6.08
CA SER A 32 -13.85 -1.09 7.10
C SER A 32 -14.56 -0.34 8.22
N SER A 33 -15.84 -0.63 8.47
CA SER A 33 -16.69 0.10 9.44
C SER A 33 -16.20 0.08 10.89
N HIS A 34 -15.22 -0.78 11.23
CA HIS A 34 -14.58 -0.83 12.54
C HIS A 34 -13.10 -0.39 12.53
N MET A 35 -12.63 0.22 11.44
CA MET A 35 -11.27 0.75 11.33
C MET A 35 -11.27 2.27 11.49
N THR A 36 -10.49 2.78 12.44
CA THR A 36 -10.26 4.21 12.64
C THR A 36 -8.95 4.44 13.38
N GLY A 37 -8.30 5.58 13.15
CA GLY A 37 -7.03 5.94 13.81
C GLY A 37 -5.80 5.18 13.29
N GLU A 38 -5.92 4.53 12.14
CA GLU A 38 -4.88 3.68 11.55
C GLU A 38 -4.24 4.34 10.32
N ILE A 39 -2.96 4.01 10.06
CA ILE A 39 -2.25 4.39 8.83
C ILE A 39 -2.04 3.11 8.02
N THR A 40 -2.70 2.99 6.87
CA THR A 40 -2.55 1.81 6.00
C THR A 40 -1.47 2.06 4.94
N ASP A 41 -0.35 1.36 5.06
CA ASP A 41 0.73 1.43 4.07
C ASP A 41 0.38 0.65 2.78
N VAL A 42 0.53 1.33 1.64
CA VAL A 42 0.30 0.76 0.29
C VAL A 42 1.54 1.00 -0.57
N ASP A 43 2.66 0.41 -0.15
CA ASP A 43 4.00 0.71 -0.68
C ASP A 43 4.73 -0.49 -1.30
N GLY A 44 4.08 -1.66 -1.33
CA GLY A 44 4.66 -2.91 -1.81
C GLY A 44 5.66 -3.56 -0.84
N GLY A 45 5.56 -3.23 0.46
CA GLY A 45 6.30 -3.82 1.58
C GLY A 45 7.58 -3.08 1.95
N ILE A 46 7.70 -1.80 1.63
CA ILE A 46 8.92 -1.02 1.93
C ILE A 46 9.00 -0.78 3.44
N MET A 47 7.90 -0.31 4.03
CA MET A 47 7.72 -0.18 5.45
C MET A 47 7.47 -1.55 6.08
N ARG A 48 8.01 -1.74 7.28
CA ARG A 48 7.78 -2.92 8.10
C ARG A 48 7.31 -2.41 9.46
N ASP A 49 6.04 -2.66 9.77
CA ASP A 49 5.54 -2.46 11.12
C ASP A 49 6.24 -3.49 12.03
N GLY A 50 6.91 -2.98 13.05
CA GLY A 50 7.71 -3.77 14.00
C GLY A 50 6.90 -4.20 15.21
#